data_AF-A0A6V8DVF6-F1
#
_entry.id   AF-A0A6V8DVF6-F1
#
_cell.length_a   1.000
_cell.length_b   1.000
_cell.length_c   1.000
_cell.angle_alpha   90.00
_cell.angle_beta   90.00
_cell.angle_gamma   90.00
#
_symmetry.space_group_name_H-M   'P 1'
#
loop_
_entity.id
_entity.type
_entity.pdbx_description
1 polymer ?
#
loop_
_entity_poly.entity_id
_entity_poly.type
_entity_poly.pdbx_seq_one_letter_code
_entity_poly.pdbx_strand_id
1 'polypeptide(L)'
;VHAAGGITSLAHPRYYGVDYETLIQHLKASNVDAIEAFHRSHSDDDRHRLWKLAEAYGLGVTVGSDFHSFNGGHRPGHMPVVINALPELISSA
;
A
#
# COMPACT_ATOMS: atom_id res chain seq x y z
N VAL A 1 -13.51 2.60 -10.15
CA VAL A 1 -12.99 3.39 -9.02
C VAL A 1 -12.75 4.84 -9.44
N HIS A 2 -11.84 5.10 -10.38
CA HIS A 2 -11.60 6.45 -10.89
C HIS A 2 -12.84 7.14 -11.49
N ALA A 3 -13.71 6.42 -12.21
CA ALA A 3 -14.95 6.99 -12.74
C ALA A 3 -15.92 7.51 -11.67
N ALA A 4 -15.74 7.12 -10.40
CA ALA A 4 -16.48 7.63 -9.25
C ALA A 4 -15.69 8.68 -8.43
N GLY A 5 -14.55 9.15 -8.94
CA GLY A 5 -13.66 10.10 -8.25
C GLY A 5 -12.78 9.49 -7.17
N GLY A 6 -12.74 8.17 -7.04
CA GLY A 6 -11.91 7.48 -6.04
C GLY A 6 -10.51 7.12 -6.54
N ILE A 7 -9.66 6.69 -5.61
CA ILE A 7 -8.33 6.11 -5.90
C ILE A 7 -8.32 4.60 -5.69
N THR A 8 -7.35 3.95 -6.30
CA THR A 8 -7.07 2.53 -6.23
C THR A 8 -5.79 2.27 -5.43
N SER A 9 -5.85 1.28 -4.55
CA SER A 9 -4.67 0.80 -3.82
C SER A 9 -4.68 -0.72 -3.78
N LEU A 10 -3.58 -1.35 -4.17
CA LEU A 10 -3.44 -2.80 -4.02
C LEU A 10 -3.15 -3.16 -2.56
N ALA A 11 -4.00 -4.00 -1.95
CA ALA A 11 -3.89 -4.38 -0.54
C ALA A 11 -2.88 -5.53 -0.31
N HIS A 12 -2.15 -5.43 0.81
CA HIS A 12 -1.22 -6.40 1.41
C HIS A 12 -0.64 -7.43 0.41
N PRO A 13 0.17 -6.97 -0.57
CA PRO A 13 0.57 -7.75 -1.75
C PRO A 13 1.47 -8.95 -1.47
N ARG A 14 2.04 -9.05 -0.26
CA ARG A 14 2.89 -10.18 0.15
C ARG A 14 2.26 -11.55 -0.14
N TYR A 15 0.93 -11.66 -0.04
CA TYR A 15 0.22 -12.93 -0.23
C TYR A 15 0.09 -13.37 -1.68
N TYR A 16 0.41 -12.52 -2.66
CA TYR A 16 0.30 -12.87 -4.08
C TYR A 16 1.49 -13.69 -4.58
N GLY A 17 2.60 -13.73 -3.84
CA GLY A 17 3.79 -14.49 -4.24
C GLY A 17 4.45 -14.00 -5.53
N VAL A 18 4.17 -12.76 -5.94
CA VAL A 18 4.75 -12.10 -7.10
C VAL A 18 5.87 -11.18 -6.63
N ASP A 19 6.99 -11.16 -7.36
CA ASP A 19 8.06 -10.20 -7.07
C ASP A 19 7.54 -8.76 -7.12
N TYR A 20 7.92 -7.95 -6.14
CA TYR A 20 7.40 -6.61 -5.95
C TYR A 20 7.69 -5.65 -7.10
N GLU A 21 8.82 -5.79 -7.79
CA GLU A 21 9.13 -4.93 -8.93
C GLU A 21 8.25 -5.27 -10.13
N THR A 22 8.08 -6.56 -10.41
CA THR A 22 7.16 -7.05 -11.45
C THR A 22 5.73 -6.58 -11.17
N LEU A 23 5.30 -6.68 -9.91
CA LEU A 23 3.98 -6.25 -9.47
C LEU A 23 3.80 -4.74 -9.67
N ILE A 24 4.76 -3.92 -9.23
CA ILE A 24 4.68 -2.46 -9.33
C ILE A 24 4.67 -1.99 -10.80
N GLN A 25 5.47 -2.60 -11.67
CA GLN A 25 5.43 -2.31 -13.10
C GLN A 25 4.04 -2.58 -13.70
N HIS A 26 3.43 -3.71 -13.32
CA HIS A 26 2.08 -4.05 -13.77
C HIS A 26 1.02 -3.08 -13.23
N LEU A 27 1.12 -2.69 -11.96
CA LEU A 27 0.23 -1.69 -11.36
C LEU A 27 0.35 -0.33 -12.06
N LYS A 28 1.58 0.11 -12.35
CA LYS A 28 1.81 1.36 -13.10
C LYS A 28 1.17 1.31 -14.48
N ALA A 29 1.38 0.21 -15.21
CA ALA A 29 0.80 0.00 -16.54
C ALA A 29 -0.74 -0.06 -16.51
N SER A 30 -1.32 -0.48 -15.38
CA SER A 30 -2.77 -0.59 -15.18
C SER A 30 -3.41 0.67 -14.57
N ASN A 31 -2.65 1.77 -14.46
CA ASN A 31 -3.10 3.02 -13.87
C ASN A 31 -3.59 2.89 -12.41
N VAL A 32 -2.93 2.05 -11.61
CA VAL A 32 -3.20 1.96 -10.16
C VAL A 32 -2.46 3.08 -9.43
N ASP A 33 -3.13 3.73 -8.47
CA ASP A 33 -2.60 4.93 -7.82
C ASP A 33 -1.61 4.59 -6.70
N ALA A 34 -1.83 3.48 -6.00
CA ALA A 34 -1.03 3.12 -4.83
C ALA A 34 -0.92 1.62 -4.55
N ILE A 35 -0.01 1.28 -3.64
CA ILE A 35 0.19 -0.07 -3.11
C ILE A 35 0.36 0.00 -1.59
N GLU A 36 -0.22 -0.95 -0.86
CA GLU A 36 -0.08 -1.03 0.59
C GLU A 36 1.31 -1.57 0.94
N ALA A 37 2.25 -0.69 1.26
CA ALA A 37 3.59 -1.09 1.70
C ALA A 37 3.63 -1.37 3.20
N PHE A 38 2.84 -0.65 4.00
CA PHE A 38 2.86 -0.73 5.45
C PHE A 38 1.67 -1.55 5.95
N HIS A 39 1.89 -2.85 6.05
CA HIS A 39 0.94 -3.81 6.60
C HIS A 39 1.63 -4.70 7.63
N ARG A 40 0.88 -5.19 8.64
CA ARG A 40 1.48 -5.94 9.76
C ARG A 40 2.14 -7.24 9.33
N SER A 41 1.67 -7.85 8.25
CA SER A 41 2.24 -9.09 7.71
C SER A 41 3.57 -8.90 6.97
N HIS A 42 3.96 -7.66 6.67
CA HIS A 42 5.23 -7.36 6.00
C HIS A 42 6.36 -7.24 7.03
N SER A 43 7.53 -7.82 6.72
CA SER A 43 8.77 -7.51 7.44
C SER A 43 9.18 -6.06 7.20
N ASP A 44 10.10 -5.53 8.00
CA ASP A 44 10.61 -4.17 7.80
C ASP A 44 11.32 -4.03 6.45
N ASP A 45 12.05 -5.06 6.03
CA ASP A 45 12.69 -5.13 4.71
C ASP A 45 11.67 -5.08 3.57
N ASP A 46 10.55 -5.81 3.70
CA ASP A 46 9.48 -5.81 2.69
C ASP A 46 8.83 -4.43 2.60
N ARG A 47 8.52 -3.81 3.74
CA ARG A 47 7.93 -2.46 3.78
C ARG A 47 8.84 -1.47 3.10
N HIS A 48 10.13 -1.50 3.44
CA HIS A 48 11.12 -0.60 2.87
C HIS A 48 11.27 -0.84 1.36
N ARG A 49 11.49 -2.09 0.93
CA ARG A 49 11.64 -2.44 -0.48
C ARG A 49 10.42 -1.99 -1.30
N LEU A 50 9.21 -2.29 -0.83
CA LEU A 50 7.99 -1.94 -1.55
C LEU A 50 7.77 -0.44 -1.60
N TRP A 51 8.05 0.29 -0.51
CA TRP A 51 7.98 1.74 -0.48
C TRP A 51 8.96 2.38 -1.48
N LYS A 52 10.24 1.98 -1.48
CA LYS A 52 11.23 2.58 -2.40
C LYS A 52 10.92 2.26 -3.86
N LEU A 53 10.41 1.06 -4.16
CA LEU A 53 9.94 0.74 -5.50
C LEU A 53 8.71 1.58 -5.89
N ALA A 54 7.72 1.74 -5.00
CA ALA A 54 6.55 2.56 -5.28
C ALA A 54 6.95 4.02 -5.60
N GLU A 55 7.85 4.61 -4.81
CA GLU A 55 8.42 5.94 -5.08
C GLU A 55 9.10 5.99 -6.46
N ALA A 56 9.95 5.01 -6.78
CA ALA A 56 10.71 4.99 -8.03
C ALA A 56 9.82 4.93 -9.28
N TYR A 57 8.66 4.25 -9.19
CA TYR A 57 7.71 4.12 -10.30
C TYR A 57 6.56 5.14 -10.24
N GLY A 58 6.59 6.06 -9.27
CA GLY A 58 5.59 7.11 -9.10
C GLY A 58 4.21 6.58 -8.74
N LEU A 59 4.15 5.61 -7.84
CA LEU A 59 2.94 5.17 -7.14
C LEU A 59 2.95 5.74 -5.72
N GLY A 60 1.76 6.02 -5.19
CA GLY A 60 1.58 6.27 -3.77
C GLY A 60 1.75 4.99 -2.94
N VAL A 61 1.89 5.18 -1.63
CA VAL A 61 1.94 4.11 -0.65
C VAL A 61 0.79 4.29 0.33
N THR A 62 0.09 3.19 0.62
CA THR A 62 -0.94 3.14 1.65
C THR A 62 -0.50 2.27 2.83
N VAL A 63 -1.31 2.37 3.89
CA VAL A 63 -1.14 1.69 5.16
C VAL A 63 -2.51 1.20 5.62
N GLY A 64 -2.55 0.02 6.20
CA GLY A 64 -3.78 -0.57 6.70
C GLY A 64 -3.48 -1.56 7.81
N SER A 65 -4.41 -1.64 8.75
CA SER A 65 -4.34 -2.64 9.81
C SER A 65 -4.92 -3.96 9.39
N ASP A 66 -5.86 -3.98 8.44
CA ASP A 66 -6.68 -5.16 8.16
C ASP A 66 -7.36 -5.73 9.44
N PHE A 67 -7.89 -4.82 10.26
CA PHE A 67 -8.53 -5.16 11.53
C PHE A 67 -9.87 -5.87 11.31
N HIS A 68 -10.04 -7.00 11.98
CA HIS A 68 -11.27 -7.80 11.92
C HIS A 68 -11.94 -7.98 13.30
N SER A 69 -11.18 -8.04 14.41
CA SER A 69 -11.77 -8.14 15.75
C SER A 69 -10.74 -7.81 16.86
N PHE A 70 -11.24 -7.49 18.06
CA PHE A 70 -10.40 -7.34 19.25
C PHE A 70 -9.97 -8.68 19.88
N ASN A 71 -10.60 -9.79 19.48
CA ASN A 71 -10.39 -11.13 20.05
C ASN A 71 -9.25 -11.91 19.36
N GLY A 72 -8.40 -11.21 18.61
CA GLY A 72 -7.27 -11.78 17.88
C GLY A 72 -7.07 -11.08 16.54
N GLY A 73 -5.82 -11.04 16.07
CA GLY A 73 -5.46 -10.44 14.78
C GLY A 73 -4.77 -9.08 14.88
N HIS A 74 -4.85 -8.32 13.79
CA HIS A 74 -4.25 -6.99 13.70
C HIS A 74 -5.02 -5.97 14.53
N ARG A 75 -4.43 -4.81 14.83
CA ARG A 75 -5.06 -3.72 15.59
C ARG A 75 -4.96 -2.40 14.82
N PRO A 76 -5.99 -1.53 14.86
CA PRO A 76 -5.94 -0.22 14.23
C PRO A 76 -4.85 0.65 14.88
N GLY A 77 -4.21 1.53 14.10
CA GLY A 77 -3.25 2.53 14.62
C GLY A 77 -1.86 2.01 15.01
N HIS A 78 -1.56 0.73 14.77
CA HIS A 78 -0.27 0.13 15.13
C HIS A 78 0.74 0.06 13.98
N MET A 79 0.50 0.71 12.85
CA MET A 79 1.40 0.72 11.69
C MET A 79 1.84 2.16 11.35
N PRO A 80 3.11 2.38 10.97
CA PRO A 80 3.59 3.71 10.62
C PRO A 80 3.01 4.15 9.28
N VAL A 81 2.81 5.47 9.15
CA VAL A 81 2.31 6.13 7.94
C VAL A 81 3.42 6.99 7.37
N VAL A 82 3.75 6.80 6.09
CA VAL A 82 4.67 7.69 5.37
C VAL A 82 3.85 8.80 4.71
N ILE A 83 3.65 9.90 5.44
CA ILE A 83 2.73 10.99 5.05
C ILE A 83 3.03 11.50 3.63
N ASN A 84 4.30 11.71 3.29
CA ASN A 84 4.72 12.25 1.99
C ASN A 84 4.52 11.27 0.83
N ALA A 85 4.29 9.99 1.11
CA ALA A 85 4.04 8.97 0.09
C ALA A 85 2.54 8.64 -0.04
N LEU A 86 1.68 9.21 0.80
CA LEU A 86 0.23 9.01 0.67
C LEU A 86 -0.27 9.58 -0.66
N PRO A 87 -1.25 8.91 -1.31
CA PRO A 87 -1.96 9.50 -2.44
C PRO A 87 -2.54 10.88 -2.10
N GLU A 88 -2.46 11.82 -3.03
CA GLU A 88 -2.84 13.24 -2.82
C GLU A 88 -4.28 13.40 -2.31
N LEU A 89 -5.20 12.58 -2.81
CA LEU A 89 -6.61 12.58 -2.37
C LEU A 89 -6.81 12.12 -0.91
N ILE A 90 -5.82 11.47 -0.30
CA ILE A 90 -5.85 11.11 1.13
C ILE A 90 -5.15 12.19 1.98
N SER A 91 -4.04 12.75 1.49
CA SER A 91 -3.25 13.73 2.26
C SER A 91 -3.88 15.12 2.33
N SER A 92 -4.87 15.40 1.48
CA SER A 92 -5.62 16.68 1.44
C SER A 92 -6.94 16.65 2.22
N ALA A 93 -7.29 15.53 2.85
CA ALA A 93 -8.48 15.36 3.70
C ALA A 93 -8.19 15.63 5.18
#